data_AF-A0A662MH98-F1
#
_entry.id   AF-A0A662MH98-F1
#
_cell.length_a   1.000
_cell.length_b   1.000
_cell.length_c   1.000
_cell.angle_alpha   90.00
_cell.angle_beta   90.00
_cell.angle_gamma   90.00
#
_symmetry.space_group_name_H-M   'P 1'
#
loop_
_entity.id
_entity.type
_entity.pdbx_description
1 polymer ?
#
loop_
_entity_poly.entity_id
_entity_poly.type
_entity_poly.pdbx_seq_one_letter_code
_entity_poly.pdbx_strand_id
1 'polypeptide(L)' 'MSSDSPHRSLEAKRITFAVLTVSDSRDERSDVSGRRISEMMERAGYRRREKRIVPDEEEEIERV' A
#
# COMPACT_ATOMS: atom_id res chain seq x y z
N MET A 1 4.90 30.80 0.14
CA MET A 1 4.17 29.84 -0.70
C MET A 1 3.89 28.61 0.14
N SER A 2 2.70 28.54 0.76
CA SER A 2 2.30 27.36 1.54
C SER A 2 1.91 26.26 0.56
N SER A 3 2.70 25.20 0.55
CA SER A 3 2.41 23.93 -0.10
C SER A 3 1.30 23.23 0.68
N ASP A 4 0.05 23.66 0.50
CA ASP A 4 -1.12 22.87 0.89
C ASP A 4 -1.25 21.70 -0.08
N SER A 5 -0.44 20.67 0.16
CA SER A 5 -0.66 19.36 -0.46
C SER A 5 -1.94 18.78 0.14
N PRO A 6 -2.85 18.19 -0.67
CA PRO A 6 -4.14 17.66 -0.22
C PRO A 6 -4.03 16.54 0.84
N HIS A 7 -2.82 16.12 1.20
CA HIS A 7 -2.52 15.15 2.24
C HIS A 7 -2.51 15.72 3.67
N ARG A 8 -2.66 17.04 3.85
CA ARG A 8 -2.51 17.70 5.16
C ARG A 8 -3.82 18.08 5.86
N SER A 9 -4.98 17.78 5.27
CA SER A 9 -6.27 18.06 5.89
C SER A 9 -6.77 16.87 6.71
N LEU A 10 -7.49 17.17 7.79
CA LEU A 10 -8.03 16.24 8.79
C LEU A 10 -9.07 15.21 8.24
N GLU A 11 -9.19 15.08 6.92
CA GLU A 11 -10.06 14.14 6.19
C GLU A 11 -9.39 12.81 5.81
N ALA A 12 -8.11 12.59 6.18
CA ALA A 12 -7.41 11.32 6.00
C ALA A 12 -8.21 10.08 6.47
N LYS A 13 -9.18 10.27 7.37
CA LYS A 13 -10.07 9.23 7.93
C LYS A 13 -10.94 8.47 6.93
N ARG A 14 -11.04 8.88 5.66
CA ARG A 14 -11.87 8.17 4.65
C ARG A 14 -11.11 7.55 3.49
N ILE A 15 -9.81 7.81 3.37
CA ILE A 15 -9.05 7.29 2.23
C ILE A 15 -8.62 5.86 2.54
N THR A 16 -8.95 4.95 1.61
CA THR A 16 -8.54 3.56 1.66
C THR A 16 -7.37 3.31 0.72
N PHE A 17 -6.58 2.28 1.03
CA PHE A 17 -5.45 1.86 0.19
C PHE A 17 -5.36 0.34 0.08
N ALA A 18 -4.68 -0.14 -0.95
CA ALA A 18 -4.26 -1.52 -1.11
C ALA A 18 -2.73 -1.59 -1.22
N VAL A 19 -2.16 -2.75 -0.93
CA VAL A 19 -0.72 -3.01 -1.08
C VAL A 19 -0.54 -4.20 -2.01
N LEU A 20 0.14 -3.98 -3.13
CA LEU A 20 0.56 -5.04 -4.05
C LEU A 20 2.09 -5.18 -3.95
N THR A 21 2.55 -6.33 -3.48
CA THR A 21 3.98 -6.67 -3.54
C THR A 21 4.21 -7.49 -4.79
N VAL A 22 5.05 -6.98 -5.69
CA VAL A 22 5.46 -7.69 -6.91
C VAL A 22 6.81 -8.36 -6.62
N SER A 23 6.84 -9.69 -6.63
CA SER A 23 8.07 -10.46 -6.45
C SER A 23 7.88 -11.96 -6.68
N ASP A 24 8.81 -12.58 -7.40
CA ASP A 24 8.83 -14.03 -7.64
C ASP A 24 9.26 -14.87 -6.44
N SER A 25 9.80 -14.24 -5.39
CA SER A 25 10.44 -14.95 -4.26
C SER A 25 9.87 -14.59 -2.89
N ARG A 26 8.99 -13.59 -2.81
CA ARG A 26 8.43 -13.15 -1.53
C ARG A 26 7.18 -13.96 -1.18
N ASP A 27 7.01 -14.12 0.11
CA ASP A 27 5.84 -14.69 0.76
C ASP A 27 5.39 -13.77 1.90
N GLU A 28 4.34 -14.15 2.64
CA GLU A 28 3.81 -13.34 3.74
C GLU A 28 4.84 -13.04 4.85
N ARG A 29 5.81 -13.95 5.06
CA ARG A 29 6.83 -13.81 6.09
C ARG A 29 7.93 -12.86 5.64
N SER A 30 8.38 -13.01 4.40
CA SER A 30 9.50 -12.29 3.81
C SER A 30 9.10 -10.96 3.16
N ASP A 31 7.81 -10.67 2.97
CA ASP A 31 7.29 -9.38 2.48
C ASP A 31 7.42 -8.27 3.54
N VAL A 32 8.67 -7.86 3.79
CA VAL A 32 9.02 -6.80 4.74
C VAL A 32 8.53 -5.44 4.24
N SER A 33 8.65 -5.17 2.93
CA SER A 33 8.24 -3.90 2.32
C SER A 33 6.73 -3.70 2.39
N GLY A 34 5.94 -4.69 1.96
CA GLY A 34 4.48 -4.60 2.00
C GLY A 34 3.94 -4.47 3.42
N ARG A 35 4.57 -5.15 4.40
CA ARG A 35 4.29 -4.98 5.83
C ARG A 35 4.58 -3.55 6.29
N ARG A 36 5.77 -3.03 5.99
CA ARG A 36 6.21 -1.68 6.39
C ARG A 36 5.30 -0.59 5.83
N ILE A 37 4.92 -0.69 4.56
CA ILE A 37 4.00 0.28 3.92
C ILE A 37 2.63 0.21 4.59
N SER A 38 2.09 -1.00 4.82
CA SER A 38 0.81 -1.18 5.51
C SER A 38 0.81 -0.48 6.87
N GLU A 39 1.83 -0.74 7.69
CA GLU A 39 1.95 -0.16 9.03
C GLU A 39 2.09 1.36 8.99
N MET A 40 2.84 1.91 8.04
CA MET A 40 3.01 3.37 7.91
C MET A 40 1.69 4.05 7.54
N MET A 41 0.95 3.49 6.57
CA MET A 41 -0.32 4.01 6.12
C MET A 41 -1.41 3.90 7.19
N GLU A 42 -1.49 2.75 7.87
CA GLU A 42 -2.41 2.56 9.00
C GLU A 42 -2.09 3.53 10.15
N ARG A 43 -0.81 3.74 10.48
CA ARG A 43 -0.38 4.75 11.48
C ARG A 43 -0.72 6.18 11.08
N ALA A 44 -0.74 6.49 9.78
CA ALA A 44 -1.16 7.78 9.26
C ALA A 44 -2.70 7.96 9.23
N GLY A 45 -3.47 6.94 9.62
CA GLY A 45 -4.93 7.00 9.72
C GLY A 45 -5.68 6.53 8.47
N TYR A 46 -4.98 5.98 7.47
CA TYR A 46 -5.60 5.37 6.29
C TYR A 46 -6.12 3.97 6.61
N ARG A 47 -7.14 3.51 5.87
CA ARG A 47 -7.72 2.16 6.04
C ARG A 47 -7.26 1.23 4.92
N ARG A 48 -6.50 0.18 5.26
CA ARG A 48 -6.13 -0.86 4.28
C ARG A 48 -7.36 -1.68 3.89
N ARG A 49 -7.55 -1.90 2.60
CA ARG A 49 -8.61 -2.77 2.05
C ARG A 49 -8.09 -4.13 1.64
N GLU A 50 -6.88 -4.16 1.08
CA GLU A 50 -6.30 -5.38 0.55
C GLU A 50 -4.78 -5.36 0.65
N LYS A 51 -4.19 -6.55 0.72
CA LYS A 51 -2.76 -6.80 0.57
C LYS A 51 -2.57 -8.09 -0.22
N ARG A 52 -1.85 -8.04 -1.34
CA ARG A 52 -1.58 -9.20 -2.22
C ARG A 52 -0.10 -9.24 -2.58
N ILE A 53 0.41 -10.44 -2.84
CA ILE A 53 1.72 -10.69 -3.43
C ILE A 53 1.50 -11.35 -4.78
N VAL A 54 2.15 -10.86 -5.84
CA VAL A 54 2.05 -11.40 -7.21
C VAL A 54 3.46 -11.57 -7.81
N PRO A 55 3.64 -12.47 -8.80
CA PRO A 55 4.88 -12.56 -9.58
C PRO A 55 5.23 -11.26 -10.32
N ASP A 56 6.51 -11.10 -10.70
CA ASP A 56 7.02 -9.95 -11.46
C ASP A 56 6.77 -10.07 -12.96
N GLU A 57 5.50 -10.22 -13.29
CA GLU A 57 4.99 -10.44 -14.65
C GLU A 57 3.91 -9.39 -14.95
N GLU A 58 3.99 -8.76 -16.12
CA GLU A 58 3.07 -7.70 -16.54
C GLU A 58 1.60 -8.16 -16.45
N GLU A 59 1.31 -9.35 -16.97
CA GLU A 59 -0.03 -9.94 -16.96
C GLU A 59 -0.57 -10.17 -15.54
N GLU A 60 0.29 -10.52 -14.59
CA GLU A 60 -0.11 -10.75 -13.18
C GLU A 60 -0.44 -9.43 -12.48
N ILE A 61 0.29 -8.36 -12.80
CA ILE A 61 0.05 -7.01 -12.26
C ILE A 61 -1.26 -6.44 -12.81
N GLU A 62 -1.54 -6.62 -14.10
CA GLU A 62 -2.77 -6.11 -14.74
C GLU A 62 -4.05 -6.80 -14.26
N ARG A 63 -3.97 -8.03 -13.76
CA ARG A 63 -5.12 -8.82 -13.26
C ARG A 63 -5.59 -8.46 -11.86
N VAL A 64 -4.87 -7.58 -11.15
CA VAL A 64 -5.09 -7.32 -9.71
C VAL A 64 -6.40 -6.61 -9.42
#